data_AF-A0A962QWT9-F1
#
_entry.id   AF-A0A962QWT9-F1
#
_cell.length_a   1.000
_cell.length_b   1.000
_cell.length_c   1.000
_cell.angle_alpha   90.00
_cell.angle_beta   90.00
_cell.angle_gamma   90.00
#
_symmetry.space_group_name_H-M   'P 1'
#
loop_
_entity.id
_entity.type
_entity.pdbx_description
1 polymer ?
#
loop_
_entity_poly.entity_id
_entity_poly.type
_entity_poly.pdbx_seq_one_letter_code
_entity_poly.pdbx_strand_id
1 'polypeptide(L)'
;VASSPRTRSSPPLSARYSTSPALNLPIGKSRLRGLLYLLLALCLGASLSLLGRRGYPVLALSLLVPTACCYLAQLRSSGVTALGWRAGQWTLQCGSERIPIRILPGSSCLPWVVYLGWASLADRRRGSLWLFADSVPAGDWRRLRVRLSLQR
;
A
#
# COMPACT_ATOMS: atom_id res chain seq x y z
N VAL A 1 -35.76 6.77 48.80
CA VAL A 1 -35.89 6.37 47.37
C VAL A 1 -34.75 7.04 46.62
N ALA A 2 -33.66 6.31 46.36
CA ALA A 2 -32.44 6.86 45.76
C ALA A 2 -32.35 6.43 44.28
N SER A 3 -32.49 7.39 43.37
CA SER A 3 -32.39 7.21 41.92
C SER A 3 -30.92 7.16 41.49
N SER A 4 -30.46 5.98 41.04
CA SER A 4 -29.14 5.82 40.42
C SER A 4 -29.08 6.48 39.03
N PRO A 5 -27.99 7.18 38.69
CA PRO A 5 -27.80 7.76 37.36
C PRO A 5 -27.43 6.68 36.35
N ARG A 6 -28.27 6.52 35.30
CA ARG A 6 -27.96 5.71 34.12
C ARG A 6 -26.76 6.31 33.38
N THR A 7 -25.58 5.74 33.59
CA THR A 7 -24.43 5.90 32.70
C THR A 7 -24.80 5.36 31.31
N ARG A 8 -25.10 6.27 30.38
CA ARG A 8 -25.11 5.94 28.94
C ARG A 8 -23.66 5.64 28.54
N SER A 9 -23.27 4.37 28.64
CA SER A 9 -22.08 3.88 27.96
C SER A 9 -22.34 3.96 26.46
N SER A 10 -21.73 4.95 25.82
CA SER A 10 -21.57 4.97 24.37
C SER A 10 -20.98 3.63 23.96
N PRO A 11 -21.61 2.85 23.06
CA PRO A 11 -21.01 1.61 22.61
C PRO A 11 -19.64 1.93 21.99
N PRO A 12 -18.62 1.08 22.24
CA PRO A 12 -17.30 1.31 21.66
C PRO A 12 -17.43 1.41 20.14
N LEU A 13 -16.70 2.35 19.53
CA LEU A 13 -16.69 2.61 18.09
C LEU A 13 -16.47 1.34 17.24
N SER A 14 -15.86 0.28 17.81
CA SER A 14 -15.69 -1.04 17.20
C SER A 14 -17.01 -1.75 16.88
N ALA A 15 -18.07 -1.55 17.66
CA ALA A 15 -19.35 -2.22 17.47
C ALA A 15 -20.11 -1.71 16.22
N ARG A 16 -19.92 -0.43 15.84
CA ARG A 16 -20.58 0.17 14.67
C ARG A 16 -20.07 -0.35 13.32
N TYR A 17 -18.93 -1.06 13.30
CA TYR A 17 -18.34 -1.60 12.07
C TYR A 17 -18.40 -3.13 11.97
N SER A 18 -19.05 -3.80 12.93
CA SER A 18 -19.15 -5.27 13.00
C SER A 18 -19.89 -5.90 11.80
N THR A 19 -20.84 -5.19 11.20
CA THR A 19 -21.64 -5.66 10.06
C THR A 19 -21.06 -5.29 8.69
N SER A 20 -19.87 -4.71 8.63
CA SER A 20 -19.29 -4.31 7.35
C SER A 20 -18.75 -5.54 6.60
N PRO A 21 -19.14 -5.77 5.33
CA PRO A 21 -18.79 -6.98 4.59
C PRO A 21 -17.27 -7.18 4.53
N ALA A 22 -16.83 -8.44 4.71
CA ALA A 22 -15.42 -8.77 4.60
C ALA A 22 -14.91 -8.34 3.21
N LEU A 23 -13.89 -7.50 3.17
CA LEU A 23 -13.22 -7.11 1.92
C LEU A 23 -11.96 -7.93 1.85
N ASN A 24 -11.74 -8.66 0.77
CA ASN A 24 -10.48 -9.33 0.52
C ASN A 24 -9.99 -8.88 -0.85
N LEU A 25 -8.97 -8.04 -0.87
CA LEU A 25 -8.43 -7.48 -2.08
C LEU A 25 -7.17 -8.26 -2.45
N PRO A 26 -7.23 -9.19 -3.40
CA PRO A 26 -6.01 -9.73 -3.96
C PRO A 26 -5.27 -8.57 -4.64
N ILE A 27 -4.03 -8.33 -4.22
CA ILE A 27 -3.19 -7.30 -4.84
C ILE A 27 -2.63 -7.94 -6.10
N GLY A 28 -3.31 -7.71 -7.21
CA GLY A 28 -2.92 -8.20 -8.52
C GLY A 28 -1.67 -7.50 -9.04
N LYS A 29 -1.00 -8.14 -10.01
CA LYS A 29 0.09 -7.50 -10.77
C LYS A 29 -0.47 -6.29 -11.53
N SER A 30 -0.09 -5.07 -11.12
CA SER A 30 -0.44 -3.84 -11.83
C SER A 30 0.33 -3.75 -13.15
N ARG A 31 -0.39 -3.56 -14.26
CA ARG A 31 0.21 -3.28 -15.57
C ARG A 31 0.78 -1.87 -15.60
N LEU A 32 0.12 -0.92 -14.93
CA LEU A 32 0.58 0.46 -14.77
C LEU A 32 1.92 0.52 -14.04
N ARG A 33 2.09 -0.27 -12.98
CA ARG A 33 3.36 -0.36 -12.26
C ARG A 33 4.47 -0.90 -13.17
N GLY A 34 4.16 -1.93 -13.96
CA GLY A 34 5.09 -2.45 -14.97
C GLY A 34 5.45 -1.40 -16.04
N LEU A 35 4.46 -0.69 -16.58
CA LEU A 35 4.66 0.38 -17.56
C LEU A 35 5.48 1.53 -16.99
N LEU A 36 5.17 1.99 -15.77
CA LEU A 36 5.92 3.05 -15.10
C LEU A 36 7.39 2.66 -14.88
N TYR A 37 7.63 1.41 -14.46
CA TYR A 37 8.99 0.90 -14.31
C TYR A 37 9.72 0.78 -15.64
N LEU A 38 9.05 0.33 -16.69
CA LEU A 38 9.62 0.24 -18.04
C LEU A 38 9.97 1.63 -18.58
N LEU A 39 9.06 2.60 -18.40
CA LEU A 39 9.25 3.98 -18.86
C LEU A 39 10.38 4.66 -18.07
N LEU A 40 10.45 4.44 -16.75
CA LEU A 40 11.56 4.88 -15.92
C LEU A 40 12.89 4.26 -16.39
N ALA A 41 12.91 2.96 -16.68
CA ALA A 41 14.09 2.27 -17.18
C ALA A 41 14.55 2.80 -18.55
N LEU A 42 13.61 3.07 -19.46
CA LEU A 42 13.89 3.71 -20.75
C LEU A 42 14.48 5.11 -20.57
N CYS A 43 13.89 5.93 -19.69
CA CYS A 43 14.42 7.26 -19.39
C CYS A 43 15.83 7.19 -18.81
N LEU A 44 16.08 6.30 -17.84
CA LEU A 44 17.41 6.11 -17.25
C LEU A 44 18.44 5.64 -18.28
N GLY A 45 18.07 4.65 -19.11
CA GLY A 45 18.92 4.18 -20.20
C GLY A 45 19.24 5.26 -21.21
N ALA A 46 18.25 6.07 -21.59
CA ALA A 46 18.43 7.22 -22.47
C ALA A 46 19.38 8.26 -21.85
N SER A 47 19.17 8.64 -20.59
CA SER A 47 20.04 9.58 -19.87
C SER A 47 21.49 9.07 -19.79
N LEU A 48 21.69 7.80 -19.44
CA LEU A 48 23.01 7.18 -19.37
C LEU A 48 23.69 7.09 -20.74
N SER A 49 22.92 6.78 -21.80
CA SER A 49 23.43 6.72 -23.16
C SER A 49 23.90 8.09 -23.68
N LEU A 50 23.15 9.15 -23.38
CA LEU A 50 23.54 10.52 -23.71
C LEU A 50 24.79 10.95 -22.95
N LEU A 51 24.91 10.55 -21.68
CA LEU A 51 26.06 10.86 -20.84
C LEU A 51 27.33 10.13 -21.32
N GLY A 52 27.19 8.88 -21.75
CA GLY A 52 28.26 8.12 -22.39
C GLY A 52 28.70 8.76 -23.70
N ARG A 53 27.75 9.17 -24.56
CA ARG A 53 28.05 9.88 -25.82
C ARG A 53 28.70 11.25 -25.61
N ARG A 54 28.47 11.89 -24.46
CA ARG A 54 29.13 13.14 -24.04
C ARG A 54 30.57 12.95 -23.53
N GLY A 55 31.07 11.72 -23.46
CA GLY A 55 32.44 11.44 -23.01
C GLY A 55 32.58 11.19 -21.51
N TYR A 56 31.48 10.96 -20.78
CA TYR A 56 31.51 10.63 -19.36
C TYR A 56 31.04 9.18 -19.07
N PRO A 57 31.67 8.15 -19.67
CA PRO A 57 31.23 6.76 -19.50
C PRO A 57 31.42 6.26 -18.06
N VAL A 58 32.45 6.73 -17.35
CA VAL A 58 32.71 6.37 -15.95
C VAL A 58 31.60 6.87 -15.03
N LEU A 59 31.10 8.09 -15.29
CA LEU A 59 30.01 8.67 -14.52
C LEU A 59 28.68 7.97 -14.82
N ALA A 60 28.46 7.56 -16.07
CA ALA A 60 27.30 6.72 -16.42
C ALA A 60 27.34 5.36 -15.69
N LEU A 61 28.48 4.68 -15.67
CA LEU A 61 28.67 3.42 -14.95
C LEU A 61 28.48 3.56 -13.44
N SER A 62 29.00 4.64 -12.84
CA SER A 62 28.85 4.87 -11.39
C SER A 62 27.40 5.15 -10.98
N LEU A 63 26.59 5.75 -11.87
CA LEU A 63 25.15 5.97 -11.66
C LEU A 63 24.29 4.74 -11.97
N LEU A 64 24.74 3.84 -12.85
CA LEU A 64 24.03 2.61 -13.20
C LEU A 64 23.87 1.70 -11.97
N VAL A 65 24.92 1.51 -11.19
CA VAL A 65 24.91 0.62 -10.01
C VAL A 65 23.87 1.04 -8.95
N PRO A 66 23.85 2.29 -8.44
CA PRO A 66 22.87 2.71 -7.44
C PRO A 66 21.45 2.72 -8.02
N THR A 67 21.26 3.10 -9.29
CA THR A 67 19.93 3.07 -9.92
C THR A 67 19.42 1.64 -10.08
N ALA A 68 20.26 0.69 -10.49
CA ALA A 68 19.91 -0.73 -10.55
C ALA A 68 19.60 -1.31 -9.16
N CYS A 69 20.42 -0.99 -8.14
CA CYS A 69 20.16 -1.41 -6.76
C CYS A 69 18.82 -0.88 -6.23
N CYS A 70 18.53 0.40 -6.45
CA CYS A 70 17.24 1.00 -6.08
C CYS A 70 16.07 0.33 -6.81
N TYR A 71 16.22 0.07 -8.11
CA TYR A 71 15.20 -0.61 -8.92
C TYR A 71 14.91 -2.04 -8.42
N LEU A 72 15.96 -2.80 -8.11
CA LEU A 72 15.84 -4.16 -7.55
C LEU A 72 15.24 -4.16 -6.14
N ALA A 73 15.61 -3.19 -5.29
CA ALA A 73 15.02 -3.03 -3.97
C ALA A 73 13.50 -2.74 -4.05
N GLN A 74 13.09 -1.90 -5.02
CA GLN A 74 11.67 -1.63 -5.26
C GLN A 74 10.90 -2.86 -5.77
N LEU A 75 11.53 -3.71 -6.59
CA LEU A 75 10.95 -4.98 -7.04
C LEU A 75 10.78 -5.98 -5.89
N ARG A 76 11.73 -6.02 -4.94
CA ARG A 76 11.65 -6.90 -3.74
C ARG A 76 10.61 -6.44 -2.72
N SER A 77 10.20 -5.18 -2.72
CA SER A 77 9.37 -4.57 -1.69
C SER A 77 7.88 -5.00 -1.72
N SER A 78 7.51 -6.05 -2.45
CA SER A 78 6.10 -6.44 -2.62
C SER A 78 5.89 -7.93 -2.41
N GLY A 79 6.18 -8.41 -1.20
CA GLY A 79 5.76 -9.74 -0.71
C GLY A 79 4.29 -9.81 -0.26
N VAL A 80 3.57 -8.68 -0.31
CA VAL A 80 2.16 -8.59 0.05
C VAL A 80 1.30 -9.08 -1.11
N THR A 81 0.46 -10.07 -0.85
CA THR A 81 -0.40 -10.73 -1.84
C THR A 81 -1.86 -10.29 -1.76
N ALA A 82 -2.36 -9.90 -0.58
CA ALA A 82 -3.71 -9.37 -0.44
C ALA A 82 -3.86 -8.39 0.73
N LEU A 83 -4.81 -7.47 0.61
CA LEU A 83 -5.26 -6.60 1.70
C LEU A 83 -6.70 -7.00 2.08
N GLY A 84 -6.87 -7.48 3.31
CA GLY A 84 -8.14 -7.88 3.86
C GLY A 84 -8.67 -6.89 4.91
N TRP A 85 -9.99 -6.72 4.96
CA TRP A 85 -10.71 -6.12 6.08
C TRP A 85 -11.73 -7.11 6.62
N ARG A 86 -11.65 -7.41 7.92
CA ARG A 86 -12.63 -8.24 8.62
C ARG A 86 -12.89 -7.66 10.01
N ALA A 87 -14.17 -7.59 10.38
CA ALA A 87 -14.62 -7.27 11.74
C ALA A 87 -13.96 -6.03 12.38
N GLY A 88 -13.77 -4.95 11.63
CA GLY A 88 -13.17 -3.72 12.17
C GLY A 88 -11.64 -3.69 12.13
N GLN A 89 -10.98 -4.70 11.57
CA GLN A 89 -9.52 -4.82 11.54
C GLN A 89 -8.99 -5.00 10.11
N TRP A 90 -7.88 -4.32 9.82
CA TRP A 90 -7.12 -4.55 8.60
C TRP A 90 -6.18 -5.72 8.78
N THR A 91 -6.03 -6.50 7.73
CA THR A 91 -5.14 -7.66 7.66
C THR A 91 -4.37 -7.59 6.36
N LEU A 92 -3.06 -7.79 6.41
CA LEU A 92 -2.23 -7.99 5.23
C LEU A 92 -1.98 -9.49 5.08
N GLN A 93 -2.21 -9.99 3.87
CA GLN A 93 -1.77 -11.33 3.51
C GLN A 93 -0.39 -11.23 2.86
N CYS A 94 0.61 -11.85 3.47
CA CYS A 94 1.95 -12.03 2.92
C CYS A 94 2.16 -13.52 2.69
N GLY A 95 2.00 -13.96 1.43
CA GLY A 95 2.02 -15.39 1.11
C GLY A 95 0.84 -16.13 1.77
N SER A 96 1.14 -17.08 2.66
CA SER A 96 0.15 -17.86 3.44
C SER A 96 -0.25 -17.20 4.75
N GLU A 97 0.53 -16.24 5.26
CA GLU A 97 0.29 -15.62 6.55
C GLU A 97 -0.64 -14.41 6.45
N ARG A 98 -1.55 -14.28 7.42
CA ARG A 98 -2.41 -13.10 7.59
C ARG A 98 -1.96 -12.34 8.83
N ILE A 99 -1.44 -11.14 8.60
CA ILE A 99 -0.88 -10.27 9.62
C ILE A 99 -1.89 -9.17 9.93
N PRO A 100 -2.43 -9.07 11.16
CA PRO A 100 -3.27 -7.96 11.55
C PRO A 100 -2.46 -6.67 11.57
N ILE A 101 -2.97 -5.63 10.91
CA ILE A 101 -2.28 -4.36 10.76
C ILE A 101 -3.15 -3.19 11.18
N ARG A 102 -2.47 -2.12 11.57
CA ARG A 102 -3.04 -0.79 11.76
C ARG A 102 -2.55 0.13 10.66
N ILE A 103 -3.47 0.91 10.08
CA ILE A 103 -3.13 1.96 9.12
C ILE A 103 -2.52 3.15 9.87
N LEU A 104 -1.41 3.67 9.37
CA LEU A 104 -0.70 4.81 9.92
C LEU A 104 -1.25 6.14 9.37
N PRO A 105 -1.21 7.21 10.19
CA PRO A 105 -1.47 8.58 9.70
C PRO A 105 -0.40 8.95 8.67
N GLY A 106 -0.83 9.51 7.53
CA GLY A 106 0.03 9.74 6.35
C GLY A 106 -0.22 8.79 5.17
N SER A 107 -1.15 7.84 5.32
CA SER A 107 -1.70 7.10 4.17
C SER A 107 -2.43 8.07 3.26
N SER A 108 -2.24 7.98 1.94
CA SER A 108 -2.80 8.88 0.90
C SER A 108 -3.71 8.12 -0.06
N CYS A 109 -4.80 8.75 -0.51
CA CYS A 109 -5.82 8.11 -1.34
C CYS A 109 -6.11 9.01 -2.55
N LEU A 110 -5.55 8.66 -3.70
CA LEU A 110 -5.80 9.31 -4.98
C LEU A 110 -6.75 8.43 -5.82
N PRO A 111 -7.38 8.98 -6.87
CA PRO A 111 -8.33 8.22 -7.70
C PRO A 111 -7.74 6.96 -8.35
N TRP A 112 -6.44 7.00 -8.67
CA TRP A 112 -5.72 5.99 -9.44
C TRP A 112 -4.64 5.27 -8.61
N VAL A 113 -4.27 5.79 -7.43
CA VAL A 113 -3.26 5.19 -6.55
C VAL A 113 -3.59 5.43 -5.09
N VAL A 114 -3.34 4.44 -4.24
CA VAL A 114 -3.50 4.52 -2.79
C VAL A 114 -2.16 4.16 -2.16
N TYR A 115 -1.63 5.09 -1.39
CA TYR A 115 -0.49 4.87 -0.52
C TYR A 115 -0.98 4.53 0.89
N LEU A 116 -0.58 3.38 1.39
CA LEU A 116 -0.96 2.90 2.72
C LEU A 116 0.29 2.67 3.56
N GLY A 117 0.50 3.54 4.55
CA GLY A 117 1.43 3.25 5.63
C GLY A 117 0.76 2.29 6.61
N TRP A 118 1.45 1.23 7.01
CA TRP A 118 0.92 0.24 7.94
C TRP A 118 1.92 -0.14 9.02
N ALA A 119 1.40 -0.55 10.17
CA ALA A 119 2.16 -1.16 11.25
C ALA A 119 1.51 -2.48 11.64
N SER A 120 2.30 -3.55 11.69
CA SER A 120 1.89 -4.85 12.23
C SER A 120 1.57 -4.71 13.71
N LEU A 121 0.40 -5.24 14.09
CA LEU A 121 -0.02 -5.32 15.48
C LEU A 121 0.69 -6.45 16.23
N ALA A 122 1.15 -7.48 15.52
CA ALA A 122 1.86 -8.62 16.10
C ALA A 122 3.35 -8.33 16.34
N ASP A 123 4.05 -7.81 15.31
CA ASP A 123 5.53 -7.80 15.30
C ASP A 123 6.15 -6.41 15.39
N ARG A 124 5.36 -5.36 15.65
CA ARG A 124 5.78 -3.93 15.56
C ARG A 124 6.43 -3.52 14.24
N ARG A 125 6.44 -4.38 13.21
CA ARG A 125 6.98 -4.08 11.88
C ARG A 125 6.16 -2.96 11.25
N ARG A 126 6.85 -2.02 10.61
CA ARG A 126 6.22 -0.95 9.82
C ARG A 126 6.53 -1.17 8.36
N GLY A 127 5.59 -0.80 7.50
CA GLY A 127 5.77 -0.87 6.07
C GLY A 127 4.89 0.14 5.37
N SER A 128 5.08 0.22 4.06
CA SER A 128 4.19 0.95 3.18
C SER A 128 3.77 0.07 2.02
N LEU A 129 2.60 0.35 1.49
CA LEU A 129 2.01 -0.38 0.39
C LEU A 129 1.46 0.63 -0.62
N TRP A 130 1.84 0.44 -1.88
CA TRP A 130 1.30 1.19 -3.00
C TRP A 130 0.30 0.29 -3.74
N LEU A 131 -0.97 0.67 -3.71
CA LEU A 131 -2.04 0.02 -4.45
C LEU A 131 -2.41 0.89 -5.65
N PHE A 132 -2.37 0.31 -6.84
CA PHE A 132 -2.83 0.97 -8.06
C PHE A 132 -4.25 0.53 -8.39
N ALA A 133 -5.04 1.40 -9.01
CA ALA A 133 -6.44 1.11 -9.35
C ALA A 133 -6.59 -0.07 -10.31
N ASP A 134 -5.56 -0.38 -11.11
CA ASP A 134 -5.55 -1.51 -12.05
C ASP A 134 -5.16 -2.84 -11.39
N SER A 135 -4.61 -2.82 -10.17
CA SER A 135 -4.33 -4.04 -9.38
C SER A 135 -5.57 -4.67 -8.76
N VAL A 136 -6.70 -3.96 -8.74
CA VAL A 136 -7.89 -4.31 -7.96
C VAL A 136 -9.14 -4.19 -8.84
N PRO A 137 -10.13 -5.11 -8.73
CA PRO A 137 -11.40 -4.95 -9.43
C PRO A 137 -12.08 -3.60 -9.12
N ALA A 138 -12.70 -2.97 -10.12
CA ALA A 138 -13.23 -1.60 -9.99
C ALA A 138 -14.28 -1.43 -8.86
N GLY A 139 -15.11 -2.46 -8.61
CA GLY A 139 -16.09 -2.44 -7.51
C GLY A 139 -15.43 -2.44 -6.13
N ASP A 140 -14.33 -3.19 -6.00
CA ASP A 140 -13.56 -3.32 -4.78
C ASP A 140 -12.66 -2.11 -4.52
N TRP A 141 -12.15 -1.48 -5.59
CA TRP A 141 -11.42 -0.21 -5.51
C TRP A 141 -12.26 0.91 -4.90
N ARG A 142 -13.51 1.07 -5.36
CA ARG A 142 -14.44 2.07 -4.80
C ARG A 142 -14.69 1.81 -3.31
N ARG A 143 -14.93 0.55 -2.92
CA ARG A 143 -15.16 0.16 -1.52
C ARG A 143 -13.94 0.44 -0.64
N LEU A 144 -12.74 0.13 -1.11
CA LEU A 144 -11.49 0.47 -0.41
C LEU A 144 -11.38 1.97 -0.19
N ARG A 145 -11.57 2.78 -1.23
CA ARG A 145 -11.45 4.24 -1.11
C ARG A 145 -12.43 4.83 -0.11
N VAL A 146 -13.70 4.42 -0.18
CA VAL A 146 -14.75 4.86 0.77
C VAL A 146 -14.38 4.46 2.20
N ARG A 147 -13.89 3.25 2.42
CA ARG A 147 -13.47 2.82 3.76
C ARG A 147 -12.27 3.59 4.28
N LEU A 148 -11.28 3.85 3.44
CA LEU A 148 -10.11 4.64 3.83
C LEU A 148 -10.48 6.10 4.14
N SER A 149 -11.48 6.67 3.45
CA SER A 149 -11.98 8.01 3.79
C SER A 149 -12.76 8.05 5.10
N LEU A 150 -13.44 6.97 5.49
CA LEU A 150 -14.19 6.90 6.76
C LEU A 150 -13.31 6.72 8.00
N GLN A 151 -12.05 6.29 7.83
CA GLN A 151 -11.12 6.04 8.93
C GLN A 151 -10.12 7.19 9.17
N ARG A 152 -10.13 8.21 8.32
CA ARG A 152 -9.44 9.46 8.57
C ARG A 152 -10.34 10.39 9.35
#